data_AF-A0A1U7DBL6-F1
#
_entry.id   AF-A0A1U7DBL6-F1
#
_cell.length_a   1.000
_cell.length_b   1.000
_cell.length_c   1.000
_cell.angle_alpha   90.00
_cell.angle_beta   90.00
_cell.angle_gamma   90.00
#
_symmetry.space_group_name_H-M   'P 1'
#
loop_
_entity.id
_entity.type
_entity.pdbx_description
1 polymer ?
#
loop_
_entity_poly.entity_id
_entity_poly.type
_entity_poly.pdbx_seq_one_letter_code
_entity_poly.pdbx_strand_id
1 'polypeptide(L)'
;MARLNASELAQRLGLQAEAVCRHYLSNGRKQGNYWQVGDVRNTPGRSMFVRLTGPEAGKGAAGKWTDAQSGEHGDLLDVIGESLGLIDFADIAEEARRFLSLPDPEPVLQSRRAQTPPVPSGSSEAARRLWRMTQPLTGSLAETYLRTRGIADLRGTASLRFHPNSYWRPEDDGPTETWPAMIAAVTDLDGRITGAHRTWLMRDGSGKAPVDPPRKAMGDLLGNAVRFGGAQDVMAAGEGIETILSLRQALPRMPMASALSAGHLSAIQFSPHLRRLYIVRDNDPAGDAARDSLVDRAIGAGIEAITLSPMLGDFNDDLVSFGLEALRAQIRVQIAPEDVSRFI
;
A
#
# COMPACT_ATOMS: atom_id res chain seq x y z
N MET A 1 44.36 -3.00 -17.48
CA MET A 1 42.91 -2.83 -17.22
C MET A 1 42.76 -2.34 -15.79
N ALA A 2 42.07 -1.21 -15.57
CA ALA A 2 41.93 -0.63 -14.23
C ALA A 2 41.20 -1.63 -13.30
N ARG A 3 41.75 -1.88 -12.11
CA ARG A 3 41.06 -2.66 -11.08
C ARG A 3 39.80 -1.88 -10.68
N LEU A 4 38.63 -2.34 -11.13
CA LEU A 4 37.35 -1.80 -10.66
C LEU A 4 37.34 -1.84 -9.13
N ASN A 5 37.11 -0.70 -8.49
CA ASN A 5 36.97 -0.62 -7.04
C ASN A 5 35.58 -1.15 -6.62
N ALA A 6 35.39 -1.45 -5.33
CA ALA A 6 34.15 -2.04 -4.82
C ALA A 6 32.89 -1.23 -5.19
N SER A 7 33.00 0.10 -5.14
CA SER A 7 31.90 1.01 -5.48
C SER A 7 31.50 0.92 -6.96
N GLU A 8 32.47 0.78 -7.87
CA GLU A 8 32.21 0.67 -9.30
C GLU A 8 31.60 -0.69 -9.66
N LEU A 9 32.02 -1.77 -8.98
CA LEU A 9 31.38 -3.09 -9.12
C LEU A 9 29.92 -3.05 -8.61
N ALA A 10 29.68 -2.49 -7.44
CA ALA A 10 28.32 -2.36 -6.89
C ALA A 10 27.40 -1.53 -7.81
N GLN A 11 27.91 -0.42 -8.38
CA GLN A 11 27.16 0.40 -9.33
C GLN A 11 26.80 -0.38 -10.61
N ARG A 12 27.76 -1.11 -11.19
CA ARG A 12 27.52 -1.92 -12.40
C ARG A 12 26.56 -3.08 -12.14
N LEU A 13 26.67 -3.74 -10.99
CA LEU A 13 25.69 -4.75 -10.56
C LEU A 13 24.31 -4.12 -10.38
N GLY A 14 24.23 -2.91 -9.83
CA GLY A 14 22.98 -2.16 -9.66
C GLY A 14 22.25 -1.87 -10.98
N LEU A 15 22.99 -1.60 -12.07
CA LEU A 15 22.42 -1.43 -13.41
C LEU A 15 21.78 -2.72 -13.95
N GLN A 16 22.24 -3.88 -13.48
CA GLN A 16 21.73 -5.20 -13.84
C GLN A 16 21.04 -5.89 -12.65
N ALA A 17 20.51 -5.12 -11.69
CA ALA A 17 20.05 -5.66 -10.40
C ALA A 17 19.04 -6.81 -10.55
N GLU A 18 18.13 -6.73 -11.53
CA GLU A 18 17.17 -7.81 -11.77
C GLU A 18 17.84 -9.10 -12.26
N ALA A 19 18.83 -8.99 -13.14
CA ALA A 19 19.58 -10.15 -13.62
C ALA A 19 20.40 -10.79 -12.50
N VAL A 20 21.04 -9.97 -11.65
CA VAL A 20 21.76 -10.43 -10.46
C VAL A 20 20.82 -11.18 -9.52
N CYS A 21 19.65 -10.60 -9.21
CA CYS A 21 18.67 -11.25 -8.36
C CYS A 21 18.13 -12.55 -8.95
N ARG A 22 17.87 -12.61 -10.27
CA ARG A 22 17.46 -13.87 -10.93
C ARG A 22 18.50 -14.97 -10.81
N HIS A 23 19.78 -14.61 -10.82
CA HIS A 23 20.89 -15.56 -10.77
C HIS A 23 21.17 -16.06 -9.36
N TYR A 24 21.30 -15.16 -8.38
CA TYR A 24 21.72 -15.50 -7.01
C TYR A 24 20.55 -15.62 -6.03
N LEU A 25 19.41 -14.99 -6.31
CA LEU A 25 18.21 -14.95 -5.46
C LEU A 25 17.00 -15.58 -6.17
N SER A 26 17.20 -16.75 -6.78
CA SER A 26 16.23 -17.44 -7.63
C SER A 26 14.90 -17.85 -6.95
N ASN A 27 14.87 -17.98 -5.63
CA ASN A 27 13.65 -18.23 -4.86
C ASN A 27 12.84 -16.95 -4.60
N GLY A 28 13.42 -15.79 -4.91
CA GLY A 28 12.72 -14.52 -4.88
C GLY A 28 11.99 -14.21 -6.18
N ARG A 29 11.24 -13.10 -6.18
CA ARG A 29 10.47 -12.65 -7.33
C ARG A 29 10.39 -11.14 -7.43
N LYS A 30 10.21 -10.65 -8.65
CA LYS A 30 10.03 -9.22 -8.93
C LYS A 30 8.65 -8.73 -8.46
N GLN A 31 8.64 -7.78 -7.55
CA GLN A 31 7.46 -7.04 -7.09
C GLN A 31 7.62 -5.54 -7.37
N GLY A 32 7.03 -5.07 -8.48
CA GLY A 32 7.15 -3.68 -8.91
C GLY A 32 8.62 -3.30 -9.18
N ASN A 33 9.15 -2.38 -8.38
CA ASN A 33 10.52 -1.89 -8.45
C ASN A 33 11.49 -2.65 -7.52
N TYR A 34 11.04 -3.72 -6.87
CA TYR A 34 11.85 -4.48 -5.93
C TYR A 34 11.89 -5.97 -6.31
N TRP A 35 12.93 -6.67 -5.87
CA TRP A 35 12.99 -8.12 -5.78
C TRP A 35 12.72 -8.52 -4.34
N GLN A 36 11.78 -9.42 -4.10
CA GLN A 36 11.42 -9.87 -2.76
C GLN A 36 11.84 -11.33 -2.57
N VAL A 37 12.53 -11.63 -1.48
CA VAL A 37 13.07 -12.95 -1.11
C VAL A 37 13.08 -13.11 0.41
N GLY A 38 13.31 -14.31 0.93
CA GLY A 38 13.38 -14.57 2.38
C GLY A 38 14.59 -13.91 3.03
N ASP A 39 15.78 -14.11 2.48
CA ASP A 39 17.00 -13.49 2.99
C ASP A 39 18.07 -13.40 1.90
N VAL A 40 19.25 -12.89 2.28
CA VAL A 40 20.41 -12.71 1.40
C VAL A 40 21.00 -14.05 0.92
N ARG A 41 20.67 -15.15 1.59
CA ARG A 41 21.07 -16.53 1.25
C ARG A 41 20.05 -17.25 0.37
N ASN A 42 19.15 -16.50 -0.27
CA ASN A 42 18.14 -17.01 -1.19
C ASN A 42 17.15 -17.99 -0.53
N THR A 43 16.86 -17.84 0.77
CA THR A 43 15.77 -18.63 1.35
C THR A 43 14.41 -18.18 0.80
N PRO A 44 13.44 -19.10 0.62
CA PRO A 44 12.07 -18.72 0.25
C PRO A 44 11.45 -17.84 1.36
N GLY A 45 10.85 -16.71 1.00
CA GLY A 45 10.24 -15.82 1.97
C GLY A 45 9.95 -14.44 1.41
N ARG A 46 9.67 -13.49 2.32
CA ARG A 46 9.18 -12.15 1.96
C ARG A 46 9.79 -11.00 2.76
N SER A 47 10.83 -11.27 3.55
CA SER A 47 11.45 -10.35 4.52
C SER A 47 12.48 -9.43 3.87
N MET A 48 13.21 -9.89 2.85
CA MET A 48 14.24 -9.10 2.18
C MET A 48 13.76 -8.50 0.86
N PHE A 49 14.11 -7.23 0.65
CA PHE A 49 13.77 -6.44 -0.53
C PHE A 49 15.02 -5.87 -1.18
N VAL A 50 15.28 -6.18 -2.46
CA VAL A 50 16.34 -5.57 -3.27
C VAL A 50 15.73 -4.54 -4.21
N ARG A 51 16.25 -3.32 -4.26
CA ARG A 51 15.76 -2.30 -5.17
C ARG A 51 16.28 -2.53 -6.60
N LEU A 52 15.38 -2.70 -7.56
CA LEU A 52 15.72 -2.97 -8.97
C LEU A 52 15.90 -1.70 -9.82
N THR A 53 15.31 -0.58 -9.40
CA THR A 53 15.35 0.69 -10.14
C THR A 53 15.66 1.86 -9.21
N GLY A 54 16.53 2.77 -9.63
CA GLY A 54 16.94 3.95 -8.86
C GLY A 54 18.09 4.71 -9.55
N PRO A 55 18.54 5.84 -8.99
CA PRO A 55 19.76 6.51 -9.44
C PRO A 55 20.99 5.59 -9.32
N GLU A 56 22.05 5.86 -10.07
CA GLU A 56 23.26 5.03 -10.06
C GLU A 56 24.04 5.10 -8.73
N ALA A 57 23.85 6.18 -7.96
CA ALA A 57 24.49 6.37 -6.66
C ALA A 57 23.58 7.18 -5.71
N GLY A 58 23.84 7.06 -4.41
CA GLY A 58 23.15 7.81 -3.35
C GLY A 58 21.89 7.13 -2.80
N LYS A 59 21.08 7.90 -2.07
CA LYS A 59 19.89 7.38 -1.37
C LYS A 59 18.87 6.86 -2.38
N GLY A 60 18.50 5.58 -2.25
CA GLY A 60 17.55 4.92 -3.15
C GLY A 60 18.16 4.39 -4.44
N ALA A 61 19.49 4.23 -4.52
CA ALA A 61 20.16 3.61 -5.65
C ALA A 61 19.72 2.15 -5.89
N ALA A 62 19.73 1.73 -7.15
CA ALA A 62 19.47 0.33 -7.52
C ALA A 62 20.56 -0.60 -6.96
N GLY A 63 20.20 -1.85 -6.66
CA GLY A 63 21.09 -2.84 -6.07
C GLY A 63 21.25 -2.77 -4.55
N LYS A 64 20.59 -1.83 -3.86
CA LYS A 64 20.55 -1.82 -2.39
C LYS A 64 19.44 -2.74 -1.87
N TRP A 65 19.74 -3.50 -0.83
CA TRP A 65 18.77 -4.39 -0.19
C TRP A 65 18.57 -4.10 1.29
N THR A 66 17.41 -4.50 1.82
CA THR A 66 17.07 -4.40 3.24
C THR A 66 16.20 -5.59 3.64
N ASP A 67 16.51 -6.21 4.76
CA ASP A 67 15.71 -7.23 5.41
C ASP A 67 14.86 -6.61 6.52
N ALA A 68 13.53 -6.72 6.40
CA ALA A 68 12.58 -6.14 7.34
C ALA A 68 12.45 -6.94 8.65
N GLN A 69 12.90 -8.19 8.68
CA GLN A 69 12.87 -9.07 9.84
C GLN A 69 14.13 -8.94 10.70
N SER A 70 15.32 -8.90 10.09
CA SER A 70 16.59 -8.74 10.80
C SER A 70 17.02 -7.27 10.95
N GLY A 71 16.53 -6.37 10.09
CA GLY A 71 16.98 -4.98 10.00
C GLY A 71 18.31 -4.81 9.26
N GLU A 72 18.87 -5.90 8.73
CA GLU A 72 20.11 -5.88 7.96
C GLU A 72 19.90 -5.21 6.60
N HIS A 73 20.96 -4.64 6.06
CA HIS A 73 20.95 -3.95 4.78
C HIS A 73 22.33 -4.01 4.15
N GLY A 74 22.36 -3.95 2.82
CA GLY A 74 23.60 -4.10 2.07
C GLY A 74 23.42 -3.81 0.58
N ASP A 75 24.32 -4.34 -0.23
CA ASP A 75 24.23 -4.32 -1.68
C ASP A 75 24.48 -5.67 -2.35
N LEU A 76 24.52 -5.66 -3.68
CA LEU A 76 24.61 -6.87 -4.48
C LEU A 76 25.94 -7.61 -4.35
N LEU A 77 27.00 -6.98 -3.83
CA LEU A 77 28.23 -7.71 -3.49
C LEU A 77 28.02 -8.60 -2.27
N ASP A 78 27.26 -8.12 -1.29
CA ASP A 78 26.87 -8.93 -0.12
C ASP A 78 25.99 -10.12 -0.55
N VAL A 79 25.08 -9.90 -1.50
CA VAL A 79 24.26 -10.97 -2.08
C VAL A 79 25.12 -12.06 -2.73
N ILE A 80 26.13 -11.68 -3.51
CA ILE A 80 27.05 -12.63 -4.15
C ILE A 80 27.85 -13.38 -3.08
N GLY A 81 28.39 -12.65 -2.09
CA GLY A 81 29.15 -13.24 -1.00
C GLY A 81 28.37 -14.27 -0.20
N GLU A 82 27.19 -13.89 0.29
CA GLU A 82 26.35 -14.72 1.15
C GLU A 82 25.69 -15.89 0.40
N SER A 83 25.25 -15.69 -0.85
CA SER A 83 24.63 -16.76 -1.64
C SER A 83 25.61 -17.88 -2.03
N LEU A 84 26.90 -17.55 -2.17
CA LEU A 84 27.95 -18.49 -2.54
C LEU A 84 28.84 -18.91 -1.36
N GLY A 85 28.66 -18.30 -0.18
CA GLY A 85 29.50 -18.53 0.99
C GLY A 85 30.94 -18.01 0.85
N LEU A 86 31.15 -16.96 0.05
CA LEU A 86 32.46 -16.33 -0.14
C LEU A 86 32.74 -15.33 0.98
N ILE A 87 33.91 -15.47 1.62
CA ILE A 87 34.32 -14.61 2.73
C ILE A 87 35.33 -13.55 2.27
N ASP A 88 36.19 -13.91 1.31
CA ASP A 88 37.24 -13.03 0.81
C ASP A 88 36.70 -12.10 -0.30
N PHE A 89 36.91 -10.79 -0.12
CA PHE A 89 36.48 -9.78 -1.10
C PHE A 89 37.07 -9.99 -2.49
N ALA A 90 38.26 -10.60 -2.58
CA ALA A 90 38.89 -10.92 -3.87
C ALA A 90 38.00 -11.88 -4.69
N ASP A 91 37.44 -12.90 -4.04
CA ASP A 91 36.58 -13.91 -4.65
C ASP A 91 35.21 -13.32 -5.01
N ILE A 92 34.64 -12.50 -4.13
CA ILE A 92 33.38 -11.77 -4.40
C ILE A 92 33.55 -10.84 -5.62
N ALA A 93 34.66 -10.11 -5.68
CA ALA A 93 34.95 -9.21 -6.79
C ALA A 93 35.26 -9.96 -8.10
N GLU A 94 35.85 -11.15 -8.03
CA GLU A 94 36.05 -12.02 -9.19
C GLU A 94 34.71 -12.53 -9.73
N GLU A 95 33.85 -13.01 -8.84
CA GLU A 95 32.52 -13.49 -9.20
C GLU A 95 31.64 -12.37 -9.78
N ALA A 96 31.65 -11.19 -9.16
CA ALA A 96 30.96 -10.02 -9.69
C ALA A 96 31.44 -9.67 -11.11
N ARG A 97 32.75 -9.74 -11.38
CA ARG A 97 33.29 -9.53 -12.74
C ARG A 97 32.87 -10.65 -13.69
N ARG A 98 32.85 -11.90 -13.22
CA ARG A 98 32.39 -13.05 -14.01
C ARG A 98 30.94 -12.85 -14.44
N PHE A 99 30.06 -12.50 -13.50
CA PHE A 99 28.66 -12.20 -13.77
C PHE A 99 28.51 -11.06 -14.79
N LEU A 100 29.19 -9.93 -14.57
CA LEU A 100 29.15 -8.77 -15.47
C LEU A 100 29.78 -9.03 -16.86
N SER A 101 30.49 -10.14 -17.03
CA SER A 101 31.08 -10.58 -18.30
C SER A 101 30.23 -11.63 -19.02
N LEU A 102 29.13 -12.11 -18.41
CA LEU A 102 28.20 -13.02 -19.07
C LEU A 102 27.51 -12.29 -20.23
N PRO A 103 27.36 -12.93 -21.41
CA PRO A 103 26.58 -12.37 -22.50
C PRO A 103 25.13 -12.17 -22.02
N ASP A 104 24.58 -10.99 -22.29
CA ASP A 104 23.22 -10.60 -21.91
C ASP A 104 22.24 -11.74 -22.27
N PRO A 105 21.49 -12.32 -21.33
CA PRO A 105 20.41 -13.22 -21.69
C PRO A 105 19.42 -12.41 -22.55
N GLU A 106 19.14 -12.94 -23.75
CA GLU A 106 18.48 -12.25 -24.86
C GLU A 106 17.47 -11.16 -24.44
N PRO A 107 17.56 -9.95 -25.02
CA PRO A 107 16.48 -8.98 -24.88
C PRO A 107 15.24 -9.59 -25.53
N VAL A 108 14.24 -9.92 -24.71
CA VAL A 108 12.90 -10.25 -25.21
C VAL A 108 12.48 -9.09 -26.10
N LEU A 109 12.46 -9.35 -27.41
CA LEU A 109 12.15 -8.39 -28.46
C LEU A 109 10.77 -7.79 -28.17
N GLN A 110 10.74 -6.65 -27.47
CA GLN A 110 9.56 -5.81 -27.38
C GLN A 110 9.35 -5.22 -28.77
N SER A 111 8.39 -5.80 -29.48
CA SER A 111 7.93 -5.35 -30.78
C SER A 111 7.80 -3.82 -30.80
N ARG A 112 8.57 -3.18 -31.68
CA ARG A 112 8.47 -1.75 -32.01
C ARG A 112 7.05 -1.44 -32.48
N ARG A 113 6.16 -1.09 -31.56
CA ARG A 113 5.02 -0.22 -31.83
C ARG A 113 5.30 1.07 -31.09
N ALA A 114 5.48 2.14 -31.88
CA ALA A 114 5.67 3.49 -31.40
C ALA A 114 4.51 3.89 -30.47
N GLN A 115 4.69 3.76 -29.16
CA GLN A 115 3.90 4.43 -28.13
C GLN A 115 4.81 4.65 -26.91
N THR A 116 4.73 5.86 -26.37
CA THR A 116 5.20 6.40 -25.09
C THR A 116 5.74 5.36 -24.10
N PRO A 117 6.90 5.60 -23.43
CA PRO A 117 7.50 4.63 -22.52
C PRO A 117 6.45 4.08 -21.52
N PRO A 118 6.41 2.76 -21.29
CA PRO A 118 5.46 2.16 -20.37
C PRO A 118 5.67 2.77 -19.00
N VAL A 119 4.67 3.51 -18.54
CA VAL A 119 4.61 4.05 -17.18
C VAL A 119 4.74 2.87 -16.21
N PRO A 120 5.65 2.93 -15.20
CA PRO A 120 5.85 1.84 -14.26
C PRO A 120 4.51 1.38 -13.67
N SER A 121 4.25 0.07 -13.70
CA SER A 121 3.07 -0.54 -13.07
C SER A 121 3.14 -0.27 -11.57
N GLY A 122 2.44 0.77 -11.11
CA GLY A 122 2.54 1.27 -9.74
C GLY A 122 2.65 2.78 -9.60
N SER A 123 2.70 3.56 -10.69
CA SER A 123 2.75 5.02 -10.61
C SER A 123 1.40 5.68 -10.31
N SER A 124 1.43 6.95 -9.91
CA SER A 124 0.22 7.78 -9.79
C SER A 124 -0.54 7.95 -11.10
N GLU A 125 0.13 7.91 -12.26
CA GLU A 125 -0.56 8.00 -13.55
C GLU A 125 -1.29 6.69 -13.88
N ALA A 126 -0.74 5.53 -13.51
CA ALA A 126 -1.45 4.26 -13.61
C ALA A 126 -2.73 4.26 -12.75
N ALA A 127 -2.65 4.83 -11.54
CA ALA A 127 -3.81 5.01 -10.66
C ALA A 127 -4.87 5.95 -11.29
N ARG A 128 -4.47 7.08 -11.86
CA ARG A 128 -5.38 8.01 -12.56
C ARG A 128 -6.03 7.35 -13.77
N ARG A 129 -5.27 6.58 -14.55
CA ARG A 129 -5.80 5.81 -15.69
C ARG A 129 -6.84 4.79 -15.22
N LEU A 130 -6.53 4.01 -14.17
CA LEU A 130 -7.48 3.07 -13.58
C LEU A 130 -8.76 3.80 -13.15
N TRP A 131 -8.63 4.92 -12.44
CA TRP A 131 -9.75 5.74 -11.98
C TRP A 131 -10.64 6.22 -13.14
N ARG A 132 -10.05 6.68 -14.25
CA ARG A 132 -10.80 7.11 -15.45
C ARG A 132 -11.59 5.97 -16.11
N MET A 133 -11.19 4.72 -15.92
CA MET A 133 -11.87 3.54 -16.47
C MET A 133 -13.05 3.06 -15.60
N THR A 134 -13.32 3.73 -14.48
CA THR A 134 -14.35 3.31 -13.53
C THR A 134 -15.72 3.93 -13.79
N GLN A 135 -16.74 3.20 -13.39
CA GLN A 135 -18.15 3.56 -13.41
C GLN A 135 -18.58 4.10 -12.04
N PRO A 136 -19.74 4.79 -11.95
CA PRO A 136 -20.30 5.20 -10.67
C PRO A 136 -20.46 4.02 -9.69
N LEU A 137 -20.35 4.31 -8.39
CA LEU A 137 -20.59 3.31 -7.33
C LEU A 137 -22.06 2.87 -7.29
N THR A 138 -22.98 3.83 -7.45
CA THR A 138 -24.43 3.57 -7.41
C THR A 138 -24.88 2.68 -8.56
N GLY A 139 -25.70 1.67 -8.24
CA GLY A 139 -26.17 0.64 -9.15
C GLY A 139 -25.16 -0.47 -9.47
N SER A 140 -24.00 -0.49 -8.78
CA SER A 140 -22.93 -1.46 -9.05
C SER A 140 -22.83 -2.58 -8.01
N LEU A 141 -22.05 -3.63 -8.32
CA LEU A 141 -21.74 -4.69 -7.37
C LEU A 141 -20.95 -4.19 -6.15
N ALA A 142 -20.24 -3.06 -6.25
CA ALA A 142 -19.58 -2.44 -5.12
C ALA A 142 -20.59 -1.77 -4.16
N GLU A 143 -21.70 -1.22 -4.66
CA GLU A 143 -22.81 -0.81 -3.79
C GLU A 143 -23.45 -2.02 -3.10
N THR A 144 -23.72 -3.11 -3.84
CA THR A 144 -24.25 -4.35 -3.25
C THR A 144 -23.34 -4.84 -2.12
N TYR A 145 -22.03 -4.89 -2.37
CA TYR A 145 -21.03 -5.28 -1.38
C TYR A 145 -21.03 -4.40 -0.13
N LEU A 146 -21.07 -3.07 -0.27
CA LEU A 146 -21.12 -2.19 0.90
C LEU A 146 -22.42 -2.39 1.70
N ARG A 147 -23.54 -2.61 1.01
CA ARG A 147 -24.83 -2.90 1.66
C ARG A 147 -24.83 -4.23 2.42
N THR A 148 -24.19 -5.28 1.91
CA THR A 148 -24.05 -6.55 2.65
C THR A 148 -23.20 -6.39 3.92
N ARG A 149 -22.33 -5.37 3.96
CA ARG A 149 -21.56 -4.96 5.14
C ARG A 149 -22.30 -3.95 6.04
N GLY A 150 -23.60 -3.76 5.86
CA GLY A 150 -24.41 -2.83 6.66
C GLY A 150 -24.23 -1.35 6.33
N ILE A 151 -23.39 -1.01 5.34
CA ILE A 151 -23.10 0.37 4.93
C ILE A 151 -24.15 0.80 3.91
N ALA A 152 -25.22 1.44 4.40
CA ALA A 152 -26.38 1.78 3.58
C ALA A 152 -26.35 3.21 3.02
N ASP A 153 -25.85 4.19 3.78
CA ASP A 153 -25.69 5.57 3.33
C ASP A 153 -24.35 5.72 2.59
N LEU A 154 -24.45 5.88 1.27
CA LEU A 154 -23.31 6.06 0.37
C LEU A 154 -23.14 7.52 -0.07
N ARG A 155 -23.84 8.48 0.55
CA ARG A 155 -23.64 9.91 0.22
C ARG A 155 -22.24 10.35 0.61
N GLY A 156 -21.62 11.16 -0.26
CA GLY A 156 -20.26 11.67 -0.04
C GLY A 156 -19.14 10.63 -0.24
N THR A 157 -19.44 9.48 -0.87
CA THR A 157 -18.46 8.44 -1.22
C THR A 157 -17.89 8.59 -2.64
N ALA A 158 -17.79 9.82 -3.15
CA ALA A 158 -17.30 10.08 -4.52
C ALA A 158 -15.86 9.60 -4.78
N SER A 159 -15.09 9.34 -3.70
CA SER A 159 -13.78 8.70 -3.72
C SER A 159 -13.84 7.19 -3.97
N LEU A 160 -15.03 6.58 -4.07
CA LEU A 160 -15.26 5.19 -4.43
C LEU A 160 -15.98 5.08 -5.77
N ARG A 161 -15.50 4.18 -6.61
CA ARG A 161 -16.06 3.88 -7.94
C ARG A 161 -15.97 2.38 -8.20
N PHE A 162 -16.55 1.94 -9.31
CA PHE A 162 -16.64 0.53 -9.66
C PHE A 162 -15.93 0.21 -10.98
N HIS A 163 -15.26 -0.93 -11.06
CA HIS A 163 -14.70 -1.45 -12.30
C HIS A 163 -15.16 -2.89 -12.53
N PRO A 164 -15.91 -3.20 -13.61
CA PRO A 164 -16.52 -4.53 -13.79
C PRO A 164 -15.52 -5.65 -14.09
N ASN A 165 -14.40 -5.34 -14.74
CA ASN A 165 -13.41 -6.33 -15.21
C ASN A 165 -11.98 -5.92 -14.81
N SER A 166 -11.74 -5.72 -13.51
CA SER A 166 -10.42 -5.32 -13.00
C SER A 166 -9.46 -6.50 -13.01
N TYR A 167 -8.27 -6.32 -13.59
CA TYR A 167 -7.26 -7.38 -13.63
C TYR A 167 -6.74 -7.70 -12.23
N TRP A 168 -6.75 -8.99 -11.90
CA TRP A 168 -6.01 -9.58 -10.79
C TRP A 168 -4.91 -10.46 -11.35
N ARG A 169 -3.72 -10.37 -10.77
CA ARG A 169 -2.56 -11.17 -11.17
C ARG A 169 -2.08 -11.93 -9.94
N PRO A 170 -2.09 -13.28 -9.98
CA PRO A 170 -1.45 -14.10 -8.95
C PRO A 170 0.01 -13.69 -8.77
N GLU A 171 0.55 -13.92 -7.57
CA GLU A 171 1.98 -13.66 -7.32
C GLU A 171 2.90 -14.78 -7.85
N ASP A 172 2.32 -15.92 -8.21
CA ASP A 172 2.96 -17.17 -8.63
C ASP A 172 2.80 -17.42 -10.14
N ASP A 173 3.23 -16.47 -10.99
CA ASP A 173 3.23 -16.56 -12.47
C ASP A 173 1.96 -17.14 -13.15
N GLY A 174 0.87 -17.23 -12.41
CA GLY A 174 -0.39 -17.81 -12.84
C GLY A 174 -1.12 -16.90 -13.83
N PRO A 175 -2.20 -17.39 -14.44
CA PRO A 175 -2.94 -16.63 -15.42
C PRO A 175 -3.52 -15.35 -14.81
N THR A 176 -3.49 -14.25 -15.59
CA THR A 176 -4.19 -13.03 -15.20
C THR A 176 -5.70 -13.27 -15.26
N GLU A 177 -6.39 -12.99 -14.16
CA GLU A 177 -7.85 -13.07 -14.07
C GLU A 177 -8.49 -11.68 -14.12
N THR A 178 -9.80 -11.63 -14.34
CA THR A 178 -10.59 -10.39 -14.25
C THR A 178 -11.77 -10.58 -13.30
N TRP A 179 -11.88 -9.65 -12.36
CA TRP A 179 -12.92 -9.64 -11.33
C TRP A 179 -13.57 -8.25 -11.24
N PRO A 180 -14.87 -8.16 -10.89
CA PRO A 180 -15.45 -6.91 -10.45
C PRO A 180 -14.66 -6.32 -9.28
N ALA A 181 -14.52 -5.00 -9.22
CA ALA A 181 -13.75 -4.37 -8.15
C ALA A 181 -14.34 -3.03 -7.73
N MET A 182 -14.34 -2.81 -6.41
CA MET A 182 -14.43 -1.47 -5.85
C MET A 182 -13.06 -0.80 -5.99
N ILE A 183 -13.04 0.40 -6.54
CA ILE A 183 -11.85 1.22 -6.73
C ILE A 183 -11.99 2.44 -5.83
N ALA A 184 -11.01 2.66 -4.95
CA ALA A 184 -10.94 3.85 -4.12
C ALA A 184 -9.81 4.76 -4.59
N ALA A 185 -10.11 6.04 -4.80
CA ALA A 185 -9.11 7.05 -5.10
C ALA A 185 -8.36 7.45 -3.82
N VAL A 186 -7.03 7.38 -3.88
CA VAL A 186 -6.14 7.89 -2.84
C VAL A 186 -5.66 9.27 -3.28
N THR A 187 -5.81 10.26 -2.40
CA THR A 187 -5.50 11.66 -2.74
C THR A 187 -4.59 12.33 -1.71
N ASP A 188 -3.86 13.33 -2.20
CA ASP A 188 -3.23 14.34 -1.35
C ASP A 188 -4.29 15.27 -0.71
N LEU A 189 -3.84 16.29 0.03
CA LEU A 189 -4.71 17.29 0.65
C LEU A 189 -5.39 18.23 -0.35
N ASP A 190 -4.80 18.41 -1.54
CA ASP A 190 -5.37 19.22 -2.63
C ASP A 190 -6.39 18.44 -3.47
N GLY A 191 -6.65 17.17 -3.14
CA GLY A 191 -7.57 16.29 -3.85
C GLY A 191 -7.01 15.71 -5.16
N ARG A 192 -5.71 15.84 -5.44
CA ARG A 192 -5.08 15.20 -6.59
C ARG A 192 -4.96 13.70 -6.32
N ILE A 193 -5.34 12.89 -7.30
CA ILE A 193 -5.22 11.43 -7.22
C ILE A 193 -3.74 11.04 -7.29
N THR A 194 -3.22 10.55 -6.18
CA THR A 194 -1.84 10.07 -6.03
C THR A 194 -1.77 8.55 -6.16
N GLY A 195 -2.84 7.84 -5.83
CA GLY A 195 -2.93 6.40 -5.88
C GLY A 195 -4.35 5.87 -6.02
N ALA A 196 -4.47 4.54 -6.07
CA ALA A 196 -5.76 3.86 -6.08
C ALA A 196 -5.67 2.55 -5.30
N HIS A 197 -6.73 2.22 -4.58
CA HIS A 197 -6.92 0.94 -3.92
C HIS A 197 -7.99 0.14 -4.64
N ARG A 198 -7.72 -1.15 -4.88
CA ARG A 198 -8.67 -2.09 -5.47
C ARG A 198 -9.08 -3.10 -4.42
N THR A 199 -10.37 -3.32 -4.27
CA THR A 199 -10.94 -4.48 -3.57
C THR A 199 -11.69 -5.29 -4.61
N TRP A 200 -11.21 -6.49 -4.94
CA TRP A 200 -11.92 -7.36 -5.88
C TRP A 200 -13.09 -8.02 -5.16
N LEU A 201 -14.21 -8.14 -5.88
CA LEU A 201 -15.50 -8.56 -5.36
C LEU A 201 -15.97 -9.84 -6.05
N MET A 202 -16.75 -10.64 -5.33
CA MET A 202 -17.51 -11.73 -5.94
C MET A 202 -18.47 -11.17 -7.00
N ARG A 203 -18.79 -11.99 -8.01
CA ARG A 203 -19.60 -11.56 -9.16
C ARG A 203 -21.07 -11.28 -8.81
N ASP A 204 -21.51 -11.73 -7.64
CA ASP A 204 -22.81 -11.44 -7.03
C ASP A 204 -22.75 -10.27 -6.03
N GLY A 205 -21.56 -9.73 -5.74
CA GLY A 205 -21.35 -8.69 -4.75
C GLY A 205 -21.51 -9.15 -3.30
N SER A 206 -21.62 -10.45 -3.02
CA SER A 206 -21.87 -10.95 -1.66
C SER A 206 -20.65 -10.82 -0.73
N GLY A 207 -19.47 -10.53 -1.28
CA GLY A 207 -18.23 -10.42 -0.54
C GLY A 207 -17.02 -10.12 -1.42
N LYS A 208 -15.83 -10.22 -0.82
CA LYS A 208 -14.55 -10.10 -1.52
C LYS A 208 -14.32 -11.31 -2.42
N ALA A 209 -13.69 -11.10 -3.58
CA ALA A 209 -13.35 -12.19 -4.49
C ALA A 209 -12.45 -13.23 -3.78
N PRO A 210 -12.57 -14.53 -4.11
CA PRO A 210 -11.77 -15.60 -3.52
C PRO A 210 -10.36 -15.65 -4.14
N VAL A 211 -9.64 -14.53 -4.08
CA VAL A 211 -8.28 -14.36 -4.61
C VAL A 211 -7.37 -13.81 -3.52
N ASP A 212 -6.09 -14.14 -3.55
CA ASP A 212 -5.12 -13.74 -2.51
C ASP A 212 -3.94 -12.93 -3.07
N PRO A 213 -3.76 -11.65 -2.70
CA PRO A 213 -4.63 -10.87 -1.81
C PRO A 213 -5.93 -10.40 -2.51
N PRO A 214 -7.05 -10.28 -1.77
CA PRO A 214 -8.34 -9.81 -2.30
C PRO A 214 -8.38 -8.28 -2.49
N ARG A 215 -7.29 -7.59 -2.14
CA ARG A 215 -7.15 -6.15 -2.28
C ARG A 215 -5.71 -5.77 -2.62
N LYS A 216 -5.53 -4.68 -3.38
CA LYS A 216 -4.20 -4.18 -3.76
C LYS A 216 -4.23 -2.69 -4.05
N ALA A 217 -3.29 -1.97 -3.45
CA ALA A 217 -3.06 -0.55 -3.71
C ALA A 217 -1.98 -0.34 -4.78
N MET A 218 -1.98 0.84 -5.40
CA MET A 218 -0.96 1.30 -6.34
C MET A 218 -0.84 2.83 -6.31
N GLY A 219 0.28 3.37 -6.80
CA GLY A 219 0.56 4.79 -6.79
C GLY A 219 1.31 5.23 -5.54
N ASP A 220 1.27 6.53 -5.28
CA ASP A 220 1.90 7.17 -4.13
C ASP A 220 0.91 7.25 -2.96
N LEU A 221 1.10 6.38 -1.98
CA LEU A 221 0.18 6.19 -0.86
C LEU A 221 0.66 6.86 0.42
N LEU A 222 1.96 7.11 0.57
CA LEU A 222 2.54 7.60 1.81
C LEU A 222 2.03 9.01 2.10
N GLY A 223 1.41 9.21 3.25
CA GLY A 223 0.79 10.49 3.61
C GLY A 223 -0.54 10.78 2.93
N ASN A 224 -0.95 9.97 1.97
CA ASN A 224 -2.20 10.12 1.25
C ASN A 224 -3.26 9.16 1.78
N ALA A 225 -4.53 9.41 1.47
CA ALA A 225 -5.62 8.58 1.96
C ALA A 225 -6.83 8.59 1.01
N VAL A 226 -7.72 7.63 1.18
CA VAL A 226 -9.08 7.70 0.63
C VAL A 226 -9.89 8.64 1.52
N ARG A 227 -10.27 9.80 1.00
CA ARG A 227 -10.91 10.86 1.79
C ARG A 227 -12.43 10.90 1.53
N PHE A 228 -13.19 11.10 2.60
CA PHE A 228 -14.66 11.21 2.62
C PHE A 228 -15.04 12.54 3.25
N GLY A 229 -15.30 13.53 2.40
CA GLY A 229 -15.48 14.94 2.81
C GLY A 229 -14.14 15.67 2.98
N GLY A 230 -14.22 17.00 3.07
CA GLY A 230 -13.06 17.86 3.28
C GLY A 230 -12.80 18.07 4.77
N ALA A 231 -11.63 17.66 5.27
CA ALA A 231 -11.22 17.92 6.64
C ALA A 231 -11.05 19.43 6.86
N GLN A 232 -11.75 19.97 7.85
CA GLN A 232 -11.56 21.35 8.30
C GLN A 232 -10.74 21.32 9.59
N ASP A 233 -11.41 21.51 10.73
CA ASP A 233 -10.84 21.54 12.07
C ASP A 233 -10.94 20.18 12.79
N VAL A 234 -11.87 19.31 12.39
CA VAL A 234 -12.03 17.96 12.95
C VAL A 234 -12.10 16.92 11.84
N MET A 235 -11.43 15.79 12.03
CA MET A 235 -11.59 14.62 11.16
C MET A 235 -11.38 13.31 11.92
N ALA A 236 -11.82 12.19 11.32
CA ALA A 236 -11.42 10.86 11.74
C ALA A 236 -10.49 10.18 10.71
N ALA A 237 -9.56 9.36 11.16
CA ALA A 237 -8.69 8.57 10.29
C ALA A 237 -8.51 7.14 10.81
N GLY A 238 -8.49 6.16 9.91
CA GLY A 238 -8.34 4.75 10.23
C GLY A 238 -7.82 3.95 9.05
N GLU A 239 -7.69 2.64 9.21
CA GLU A 239 -7.09 1.77 8.20
C GLU A 239 -8.08 1.39 7.11
N GLY A 240 -9.13 0.65 7.47
CA GLY A 240 -10.09 0.06 6.53
C GLY A 240 -11.07 1.05 5.91
N ILE A 241 -11.40 0.85 4.64
CA ILE A 241 -12.47 1.61 3.96
C ILE A 241 -13.81 1.26 4.62
N GLU A 242 -14.06 -0.02 4.85
CA GLU A 242 -15.27 -0.54 5.47
C GLU A 242 -15.42 -0.06 6.91
N THR A 243 -14.35 -0.08 7.71
CA THR A 243 -14.31 0.48 9.08
C THR A 243 -14.71 1.95 9.09
N ILE A 244 -14.08 2.77 8.23
CA ILE A 244 -14.34 4.21 8.15
C ILE A 244 -15.75 4.51 7.66
N LEU A 245 -16.24 3.78 6.66
CA LEU A 245 -17.61 3.95 6.18
C LEU A 245 -18.67 3.52 7.20
N SER A 246 -18.35 2.53 8.04
CA SER A 246 -19.22 2.09 9.13
C SER A 246 -19.36 3.17 10.19
N LEU A 247 -18.24 3.76 10.62
CA LEU A 247 -18.26 4.93 11.49
C LEU A 247 -19.01 6.11 10.87
N ARG A 248 -18.87 6.33 9.56
CA ARG A 248 -19.59 7.38 8.83
C ARG A 248 -21.11 7.18 8.84
N GLN A 249 -21.62 5.95 9.00
CA GLN A 249 -23.06 5.74 9.19
C GLN A 249 -23.55 6.41 10.50
N ALA A 250 -22.73 6.35 11.55
CA ALA A 250 -23.02 6.96 12.84
C ALA A 250 -22.73 8.48 12.85
N LEU A 251 -21.71 8.93 12.10
CA LEU A 251 -21.24 10.32 12.06
C LEU A 251 -21.20 10.88 10.61
N PRO A 252 -22.36 11.03 9.93
CA PRO A 252 -22.41 11.27 8.48
C PRO A 252 -21.79 12.61 8.03
N ARG A 253 -21.71 13.59 8.93
CA ARG A 253 -21.16 14.92 8.65
C ARG A 253 -19.66 15.04 8.94
N MET A 254 -19.05 14.08 9.65
CA MET A 254 -17.64 14.16 10.00
C MET A 254 -16.77 13.83 8.77
N PRO A 255 -15.77 14.66 8.44
CA PRO A 255 -14.77 14.30 7.44
C PRO A 255 -13.96 13.10 7.92
N MET A 256 -13.74 12.12 7.05
CA MET A 256 -13.00 10.90 7.41
C MET A 256 -12.00 10.49 6.34
N ALA A 257 -10.98 9.73 6.73
CA ALA A 257 -9.98 9.20 5.83
C ALA A 257 -9.66 7.73 6.14
N SER A 258 -9.58 6.90 5.10
CA SER A 258 -9.03 5.54 5.17
C SER A 258 -7.62 5.54 4.57
N ALA A 259 -6.64 5.17 5.38
CA ALA A 259 -5.23 5.11 4.99
C ALA A 259 -4.83 3.75 4.39
N LEU A 260 -5.75 2.78 4.34
CA LEU A 260 -5.61 1.45 3.70
C LEU A 260 -4.75 0.44 4.47
N SER A 261 -3.95 0.87 5.45
CA SER A 261 -3.14 0.02 6.33
C SER A 261 -2.55 0.81 7.50
N ALA A 262 -2.17 0.13 8.58
CA ALA A 262 -1.49 0.66 9.75
C ALA A 262 -0.30 1.59 9.40
N GLY A 263 0.63 1.11 8.57
CA GLY A 263 1.83 1.90 8.22
C GLY A 263 1.51 3.20 7.48
N HIS A 264 0.53 3.19 6.58
CA HIS A 264 0.07 4.41 5.90
C HIS A 264 -0.73 5.32 6.84
N LEU A 265 -1.49 4.75 7.79
CA LEU A 265 -2.26 5.50 8.79
C LEU A 265 -1.32 6.35 9.66
N SER A 266 -0.22 5.77 10.13
CA SER A 266 0.82 6.49 10.89
C SER A 266 1.44 7.65 10.10
N ALA A 267 1.42 7.60 8.76
CA ALA A 267 2.03 8.59 7.90
C ALA A 267 1.05 9.65 7.35
N ILE A 268 -0.27 9.53 7.55
CA ILE A 268 -1.29 10.37 6.90
C ILE A 268 -1.02 11.89 7.04
N GLN A 269 -1.18 12.69 6.00
CA GLN A 269 -1.00 14.14 6.13
C GLN A 269 -2.18 14.80 6.83
N PHE A 270 -1.87 15.72 7.74
CA PHE A 270 -2.83 16.57 8.44
C PHE A 270 -3.08 17.87 7.67
N SER A 271 -4.33 18.32 7.67
CA SER A 271 -4.65 19.69 7.25
C SER A 271 -3.99 20.69 8.22
N PRO A 272 -3.43 21.81 7.75
CA PRO A 272 -2.90 22.87 8.62
C PRO A 272 -3.93 23.46 9.60
N HIS A 273 -5.22 23.28 9.33
CA HIS A 273 -6.31 23.79 10.16
C HIS A 273 -6.86 22.74 11.12
N LEU A 274 -6.33 21.51 11.10
CA LEU A 274 -6.84 20.43 11.93
C LEU A 274 -6.51 20.70 13.40
N ARG A 275 -7.52 20.77 14.26
CA ARG A 275 -7.35 20.89 15.72
C ARG A 275 -7.55 19.57 16.44
N ARG A 276 -8.35 18.66 15.86
CA ARG A 276 -8.69 17.37 16.47
C ARG A 276 -8.73 16.24 15.47
N LEU A 277 -8.09 15.15 15.83
CA LEU A 277 -8.05 13.90 15.09
C LEU A 277 -8.68 12.77 15.92
N TYR A 278 -9.74 12.19 15.39
CA TYR A 278 -10.27 10.92 15.87
C TYR A 278 -9.53 9.77 15.21
N ILE A 279 -8.79 8.99 16.00
CA ILE A 279 -8.04 7.83 15.51
C ILE A 279 -8.94 6.61 15.62
N VAL A 280 -9.42 6.13 14.47
CA VAL A 280 -10.28 4.96 14.34
C VAL A 280 -9.38 3.74 14.29
N ARG A 281 -9.26 3.07 15.43
CA ARG A 281 -8.36 1.93 15.61
C ARG A 281 -9.10 0.63 15.27
N ASP A 282 -8.45 -0.27 14.54
CA ASP A 282 -8.83 -1.68 14.49
C ASP A 282 -8.26 -2.41 15.73
N ASN A 283 -9.00 -3.36 16.29
CA ASN A 283 -8.67 -4.01 17.56
C ASN A 283 -7.65 -5.15 17.40
N ASP A 284 -6.46 -4.80 16.92
CA ASP A 284 -5.33 -5.70 16.74
C ASP A 284 -3.98 -5.01 17.05
N PRO A 285 -2.85 -5.75 17.14
CA PRO A 285 -1.55 -5.17 17.46
C PRO A 285 -1.03 -4.14 16.44
N ALA A 286 -1.42 -4.26 15.17
CA ALA A 286 -1.01 -3.31 14.14
C ALA A 286 -1.76 -1.98 14.30
N GLY A 287 -3.05 -2.04 14.61
CA GLY A 287 -3.88 -0.89 14.95
C GLY A 287 -3.42 -0.18 16.22
N ASP A 288 -2.93 -0.92 17.22
CA ASP A 288 -2.32 -0.36 18.44
C ASP A 288 -1.04 0.46 18.12
N ALA A 289 -0.13 -0.13 17.35
CA ALA A 289 1.10 0.57 16.94
C ALA A 289 0.81 1.79 16.05
N ALA A 290 -0.17 1.67 15.14
CA ALA A 290 -0.59 2.77 14.29
C ALA A 290 -1.17 3.93 15.11
N ARG A 291 -2.01 3.62 16.11
CA ARG A 291 -2.54 4.60 17.07
C ARG A 291 -1.41 5.34 17.76
N ASP A 292 -0.48 4.64 18.41
CA ASP A 292 0.57 5.30 19.20
C ASP A 292 1.40 6.27 18.37
N SER A 293 1.87 5.80 17.22
CA SER A 293 2.63 6.65 16.29
C SER A 293 1.83 7.88 15.84
N LEU A 294 0.52 7.71 15.60
CA LEU A 294 -0.33 8.79 15.14
C LEU A 294 -0.68 9.79 16.25
N VAL A 295 -0.85 9.32 17.50
CA VAL A 295 -1.01 10.16 18.69
C VAL A 295 0.23 11.03 18.89
N ASP A 296 1.42 10.45 18.91
CA ASP A 296 2.68 11.18 19.10
C ASP A 296 2.86 12.29 18.04
N ARG A 297 2.58 11.96 16.77
CA ARG A 297 2.70 12.91 15.67
C ARG A 297 1.63 14.00 15.71
N ALA A 298 0.39 13.67 16.11
CA ALA A 298 -0.68 14.64 16.29
C ALA A 298 -0.34 15.62 17.42
N ILE A 299 0.14 15.13 18.57
CA ILE A 299 0.59 15.97 19.68
C ILE A 299 1.74 16.88 19.24
N GLY A 300 2.73 16.35 18.52
CA GLY A 300 3.83 17.15 17.97
C GLY A 300 3.39 18.25 17.00
N ALA A 301 2.21 18.11 16.37
CA ALA A 301 1.60 19.10 15.51
C ALA A 301 0.59 20.03 16.23
N GLY A 302 0.41 19.89 17.54
CA GLY A 302 -0.57 20.66 18.31
C GLY A 302 -2.02 20.24 18.08
N ILE A 303 -2.23 19.00 17.61
CA ILE A 303 -3.55 18.42 17.29
C ILE A 303 -3.97 17.52 18.45
N GLU A 304 -5.19 17.72 18.95
CA GLU A 304 -5.79 16.83 19.93
C GLU A 304 -6.11 15.47 19.30
N ALA A 305 -5.56 14.39 19.84
CA ALA A 305 -5.81 13.04 19.35
C ALA A 305 -6.75 12.28 20.31
N ILE A 306 -7.87 11.78 19.80
CA ILE A 306 -8.83 10.97 20.57
C ILE A 306 -8.99 9.62 19.87
N THR A 307 -8.79 8.53 20.60
CA THR A 307 -8.95 7.18 20.02
C THR A 307 -10.42 6.76 20.07
N LEU A 308 -10.92 6.24 18.95
CA LEU A 308 -12.21 5.55 18.85
C LEU A 308 -11.95 4.06 18.73
N SER A 309 -12.53 3.29 19.65
CA SER A 309 -12.34 1.85 19.74
C SER A 309 -13.66 1.09 19.46
N PRO A 310 -13.61 0.06 18.60
CA PRO A 310 -14.72 -0.85 18.40
C PRO A 310 -14.89 -1.78 19.61
N MET A 311 -16.05 -2.45 19.70
CA MET A 311 -16.32 -3.50 20.69
C MET A 311 -15.77 -4.85 20.23
N LEU A 312 -15.80 -5.11 18.91
CA LEU A 312 -15.30 -6.32 18.28
C LEU A 312 -13.92 -6.09 17.65
N GLY A 313 -13.69 -6.63 16.43
CA GLY A 313 -12.45 -6.47 15.68
C GLY A 313 -12.34 -5.08 15.05
N ASP A 314 -13.38 -4.65 14.33
CA ASP A 314 -13.44 -3.32 13.73
C ASP A 314 -14.86 -2.72 13.82
N PHE A 315 -15.02 -1.45 13.45
CA PHE A 315 -16.33 -0.79 13.47
C PHE A 315 -17.32 -1.35 12.44
N ASN A 316 -16.87 -2.10 11.44
CA ASN A 316 -17.76 -2.76 10.52
C ASN A 316 -18.34 -4.05 11.11
N ASP A 317 -17.54 -4.80 11.87
CA ASP A 317 -18.02 -5.93 12.68
C ASP A 317 -19.06 -5.45 13.71
N ASP A 318 -18.82 -4.32 14.38
CA ASP A 318 -19.78 -3.70 15.30
C ASP A 318 -21.09 -3.31 14.59
N LEU A 319 -21.00 -2.65 13.43
CA LEU A 319 -22.16 -2.24 12.65
C LEU A 319 -23.00 -3.43 12.21
N VAL A 320 -22.37 -4.49 11.72
CA VAL A 320 -23.05 -5.70 11.25
C VAL A 320 -23.67 -6.47 12.41
N SER A 321 -22.98 -6.54 13.56
CA SER A 321 -23.41 -7.36 14.70
C SER A 321 -24.47 -6.68 15.57
N PHE A 322 -24.36 -5.36 15.77
CA PHE A 322 -25.19 -4.62 16.72
C PHE A 322 -26.12 -3.60 16.06
N GLY A 323 -25.89 -3.26 14.78
CA GLY A 323 -26.68 -2.28 14.06
C GLY A 323 -26.31 -0.83 14.38
N LEU A 324 -26.89 0.09 13.60
CA LEU A 324 -26.52 1.50 13.60
C LEU A 324 -26.80 2.23 14.93
N GLU A 325 -27.93 1.95 15.57
CA GLU A 325 -28.31 2.66 16.81
C GLU A 325 -27.40 2.29 17.98
N ALA A 326 -26.99 1.03 18.08
CA ALA A 326 -26.00 0.59 19.06
C ALA A 326 -24.63 1.24 18.79
N LEU A 327 -24.18 1.25 17.53
CA LEU A 327 -22.95 1.92 17.12
C LEU A 327 -22.98 3.42 17.46
N ARG A 328 -24.09 4.11 17.21
CA ARG A 328 -24.26 5.53 17.59
C ARG A 328 -24.14 5.75 19.09
N ALA A 329 -24.79 4.91 19.90
CA ALA A 329 -24.73 5.01 21.35
C ALA A 329 -23.28 4.82 21.87
N GLN A 330 -22.56 3.84 21.31
CA GLN A 330 -21.16 3.58 21.62
C GLN A 330 -20.23 4.73 21.23
N ILE A 331 -20.40 5.30 20.03
CA ILE A 331 -19.57 6.41 19.56
C ILE A 331 -19.83 7.70 20.32
N ARG A 332 -21.09 7.96 20.71
CA ARG A 332 -21.48 9.17 21.43
C ARG A 332 -20.69 9.41 22.72
N VAL A 333 -20.31 8.35 23.41
CA VAL A 333 -19.55 8.45 24.67
C VAL A 333 -18.02 8.52 24.46
N GLN A 334 -17.55 8.30 23.21
CA GLN A 334 -16.12 8.32 22.86
C GLN A 334 -15.70 9.63 22.19
N ILE A 335 -16.64 10.36 21.58
CA ILE A 335 -16.35 11.66 20.96
C ILE A 335 -16.41 12.80 21.98
N ALA A 336 -15.73 13.90 21.66
CA ALA A 336 -15.68 15.09 22.52
C ALA A 336 -17.10 15.69 22.63
N PRO A 337 -17.54 16.17 23.81
CA PRO A 337 -18.89 16.69 24.01
C PRO A 337 -19.28 17.80 23.00
N GLU A 338 -18.37 18.71 22.68
CA GLU A 338 -18.61 19.76 21.68
C GLU A 338 -18.87 19.22 20.26
N ASP A 339 -18.30 18.07 19.91
CA ASP A 339 -18.42 17.47 18.58
C ASP A 339 -19.66 16.57 18.44
N VAL A 340 -20.28 16.15 19.55
CA VAL A 340 -21.55 15.40 19.54
C VAL A 340 -22.63 16.15 18.76
N SER A 341 -22.87 17.42 19.11
CA SER A 341 -23.90 18.26 18.46
C SER A 341 -23.62 18.53 16.97
N ARG A 342 -22.35 18.41 16.56
CA ARG A 342 -21.89 18.71 15.20
C ARG A 342 -21.95 17.50 14.27
N PHE A 343 -21.85 16.27 14.79
CA PHE A 343 -21.64 15.10 13.93
C PHE A 343 -22.62 13.93 14.15
N ILE A 344 -23.25 13.82 15.33
CA ILE A 344 -24.38 12.91 15.58
C ILE A 344 -25.69 13.60 15.18
#